data_AF-A0A956WD31-F1
#
_entry.id   AF-A0A956WD31-F1
#
_cell.length_a   1.000
_cell.length_b   1.000
_cell.length_c   1.000
_cell.angle_alpha   90.00
_cell.angle_beta   90.00
_cell.angle_gamma   90.00
#
_symmetry.space_group_name_H-M   'P 1'
#
loop_
_entity.id
_entity.type
_entity.pdbx_description
1 polymer ?
#
loop_
_entity_poly.entity_id
_entity_poly.type
_entity_poly.pdbx_seq_one_letter_code
_entity_poly.pdbx_strand_id
1 'polypeptide(L)'
;MRTIDIDDLNDLAVGAAVLGTGGGGDPYIGRLMAAEAIRQHGPVQLIDPTDLDPDALVLPVGMMGAPTVMVEKLPGGLELTKATETLEAFLGEPATAVMATEAGGINSTLAMIVAVARGIPLVDADLVGRAFPELQMCTPTLYGTQACPMALADDKDNASILQASNNRWAERLARTMTIEMGCWSLIALYPMRGRQVAVECVQHTPSTLIAIGAASRTARVDNHDPIDAICAVTKGIRLWSGKVVDVARKTVGGFARGEVHISALDNDRTLIVGFQNEFLVATSGDEVLATTPDLISMLDLETGEPITTEGLRYGHRVAVIGIPGDERWRTPAGLEVVGPSYFGYDIPFIPLEERQRTRQTVEVA
;
A
#
# COMPACT_ATOMS: atom_id res chain seq x y z
N MET A 1 11.01 -5.57 -22.42
CA MET A 1 10.79 -4.74 -21.22
C MET A 1 9.47 -4.02 -21.42
N ARG A 2 8.54 -4.14 -20.46
CA ARG A 2 7.22 -3.50 -20.51
C ARG A 2 7.38 -2.03 -20.15
N THR A 3 6.56 -1.15 -20.70
CA THR A 3 6.48 0.25 -20.28
C THR A 3 5.15 0.52 -19.58
N ILE A 4 5.13 1.49 -18.67
CA ILE A 4 3.89 2.03 -18.08
C ILE A 4 3.69 3.42 -18.68
N ASP A 5 2.55 3.61 -19.33
CA ASP A 5 2.11 4.90 -19.86
C ASP A 5 1.02 5.55 -18.97
N ILE A 6 0.35 6.58 -19.48
CA ILE A 6 -0.70 7.30 -18.75
C ILE A 6 -1.94 6.44 -18.49
N ASP A 7 -2.31 5.55 -19.41
CA ASP A 7 -3.47 4.68 -19.25
C ASP A 7 -3.16 3.57 -18.26
N ASP A 8 -1.96 2.96 -18.35
CA ASP A 8 -1.47 2.04 -17.32
C ASP A 8 -1.44 2.71 -15.94
N LEU A 9 -1.00 3.97 -15.85
CA LEU A 9 -0.95 4.72 -14.60
C LEU A 9 -2.35 4.98 -13.99
N ASN A 10 -3.37 5.18 -14.82
CA ASN A 10 -4.75 5.30 -14.35
C ASN A 10 -5.25 3.98 -13.76
N ASP A 11 -4.99 2.87 -14.43
CA ASP A 11 -5.35 1.54 -13.95
C ASP A 11 -4.54 1.19 -12.67
N LEU A 12 -3.25 1.52 -12.63
CA LEU A 12 -2.40 1.34 -11.45
C LEU A 12 -2.91 2.09 -10.23
N ALA A 13 -3.36 3.34 -10.38
CA ALA A 13 -3.88 4.11 -9.25
C ALA A 13 -5.16 3.48 -8.66
N VAL A 14 -6.05 2.93 -9.49
CA VAL A 14 -7.22 2.19 -9.01
C VAL A 14 -6.77 0.95 -8.24
N GLY A 15 -5.85 0.15 -8.81
CA GLY A 15 -5.28 -1.01 -8.13
C GLY A 15 -4.64 -0.64 -6.79
N ALA A 16 -3.87 0.45 -6.74
CA ALA A 16 -3.18 0.93 -5.54
C ALA A 16 -4.15 1.29 -4.41
N ALA A 17 -5.31 1.86 -4.75
CA ALA A 17 -6.35 2.13 -3.76
C ALA A 17 -7.08 0.85 -3.30
N VAL A 18 -7.22 -0.16 -4.16
CA VAL A 18 -7.78 -1.47 -3.78
C VAL A 18 -6.84 -2.20 -2.80
N LEU A 19 -5.55 -2.33 -3.14
CA LEU A 19 -4.56 -3.02 -2.31
C LEU A 19 -4.03 -2.16 -1.14
N GLY A 20 -4.30 -0.86 -1.15
CA GLY A 20 -4.06 0.04 -0.03
C GLY A 20 -4.93 -0.25 1.20
N THR A 21 -5.98 -1.07 1.08
CA THR A 21 -6.81 -1.50 2.22
C THR A 21 -7.36 -0.34 3.05
N GLY A 22 -7.73 0.75 2.39
CA GLY A 22 -8.22 1.96 3.04
C GLY A 22 -7.13 2.94 3.50
N GLY A 23 -5.86 2.50 3.53
CA GLY A 23 -4.70 3.32 3.89
C GLY A 23 -3.75 3.57 2.70
N GLY A 24 -2.49 3.94 2.98
CA GLY A 24 -1.53 4.42 1.98
C GLY A 24 -1.84 5.81 1.37
N GLY A 25 -2.96 6.43 1.74
CA GLY A 25 -3.43 7.71 1.20
C GLY A 25 -4.09 7.59 -0.18
N ASP A 26 -4.74 8.67 -0.63
CA ASP A 26 -5.32 8.74 -1.97
C ASP A 26 -4.19 8.77 -3.03
N PRO A 27 -4.14 7.83 -3.99
CA PRO A 27 -3.13 7.84 -5.05
C PRO A 27 -3.25 9.04 -5.99
N TYR A 28 -4.34 9.81 -5.95
CA TYR A 28 -4.64 10.90 -6.88
C TYR A 28 -3.48 11.89 -7.06
N ILE A 29 -2.89 12.39 -5.97
CA ILE A 29 -1.80 13.38 -6.05
C ILE A 29 -0.55 12.77 -6.68
N GLY A 30 -0.11 11.60 -6.21
CA GLY A 30 1.07 10.94 -6.77
C GLY A 30 0.85 10.51 -8.22
N ARG A 31 -0.37 10.10 -8.59
CA ARG A 31 -0.77 9.84 -9.97
C ARG A 31 -0.63 11.09 -10.84
N LEU A 32 -1.08 12.26 -10.38
CA LEU A 32 -0.93 13.51 -11.13
C LEU A 32 0.55 13.87 -11.34
N MET A 33 1.36 13.72 -10.30
CA MET A 33 2.80 13.98 -10.36
C MET A 33 3.51 13.01 -11.33
N ALA A 34 3.22 11.72 -11.23
CA ALA A 34 3.76 10.70 -12.13
C ALA A 34 3.30 10.92 -13.58
N ALA A 35 2.02 11.28 -13.79
CA ALA A 35 1.50 11.58 -15.11
C ALA A 35 2.21 12.78 -15.74
N GLU A 36 2.51 13.81 -14.95
CA GLU A 36 3.25 14.97 -15.43
C GLU A 36 4.70 14.61 -15.79
N ALA A 37 5.38 13.82 -14.96
CA ALA A 37 6.70 13.30 -15.28
C ALA A 37 6.69 12.49 -16.60
N ILE A 38 5.71 11.60 -16.78
CA ILE A 38 5.56 10.80 -18.01
C ILE A 38 5.31 11.68 -19.23
N ARG A 39 4.50 12.74 -19.12
CA ARG A 39 4.30 13.69 -20.24
C ARG A 39 5.58 14.41 -20.63
N GLN A 40 6.43 14.75 -19.66
CA GLN A 40 7.65 15.52 -19.90
C GLN A 40 8.79 14.66 -20.46
N HIS A 41 8.91 13.41 -20.01
CA HIS A 41 10.10 12.59 -20.28
C HIS A 41 9.79 11.26 -21.00
N GLY A 42 8.51 10.90 -21.16
CA GLY A 42 8.07 9.65 -21.76
C GLY A 42 7.68 8.57 -20.75
N PRO A 43 7.22 7.41 -21.24
CA PRO A 43 6.75 6.31 -20.39
C PRO A 43 7.90 5.70 -19.58
N VAL A 44 7.57 5.14 -18.41
CA VAL A 44 8.55 4.50 -17.53
C VAL A 44 8.81 3.05 -17.96
N GLN A 45 10.08 2.65 -17.95
CA GLN A 45 10.46 1.25 -18.15
C GLN A 45 10.19 0.45 -16.87
N LEU A 46 9.45 -0.64 -16.99
CA LEU A 46 9.18 -1.58 -15.92
C LEU A 46 10.08 -2.81 -16.10
N ILE A 47 10.98 -3.03 -15.15
CA ILE A 47 11.91 -4.17 -15.14
C ILE A 47 11.37 -5.28 -14.25
N ASP A 48 11.39 -6.51 -14.76
CA ASP A 48 11.09 -7.70 -13.96
C ASP A 48 12.20 -7.87 -12.91
N PRO A 49 11.88 -8.16 -11.64
CA PRO A 49 12.89 -8.36 -10.61
C PRO A 49 13.92 -9.46 -10.95
N THR A 50 13.55 -10.44 -11.77
CA THR A 50 14.45 -11.51 -12.22
C THR A 50 15.42 -11.08 -13.32
N ASP A 51 15.13 -9.98 -14.00
CA ASP A 51 15.99 -9.36 -15.02
C ASP A 51 16.97 -8.33 -14.42
N LEU A 52 16.88 -8.05 -13.11
CA LEU A 52 17.83 -7.16 -12.42
C LEU A 52 19.22 -7.79 -12.34
N ASP A 53 20.25 -6.98 -12.60
CA ASP A 53 21.62 -7.35 -12.25
C ASP A 53 21.69 -7.63 -10.72
N PRO A 54 22.20 -8.81 -10.30
CA PRO A 54 22.32 -9.15 -8.88
C PRO A 54 23.02 -8.10 -8.01
N ASP A 55 23.92 -7.30 -8.58
CA ASP A 55 24.69 -6.25 -7.90
C ASP A 55 24.13 -4.83 -8.11
N ALA A 56 23.08 -4.66 -8.93
CA ALA A 56 22.41 -3.37 -9.13
C ALA A 56 21.93 -2.78 -7.79
N LEU A 57 22.24 -1.51 -7.55
CA LEU A 57 21.68 -0.77 -6.42
C LEU A 57 20.23 -0.38 -6.73
N VAL A 58 19.30 -0.87 -5.92
CA VAL A 58 17.87 -0.54 -5.99
C VAL A 58 17.49 0.29 -4.77
N LEU A 59 16.87 1.44 -5.02
CA LEU A 59 16.37 2.33 -3.95
C LEU A 59 14.84 2.36 -3.96
N PRO A 60 14.20 1.74 -2.96
CA PRO A 60 12.82 2.04 -2.60
C PRO A 60 12.65 3.51 -2.24
N VAL A 61 11.64 4.15 -2.84
CA VAL A 61 11.30 5.55 -2.57
C VAL A 61 9.80 5.71 -2.35
N GLY A 62 9.45 6.66 -1.48
CA GLY A 62 8.05 6.88 -1.11
C GLY A 62 7.86 8.13 -0.28
N MET A 63 6.74 8.17 0.43
CA MET A 63 6.32 9.25 1.32
C MET A 63 6.09 8.69 2.71
N MET A 64 6.57 9.44 3.71
CA MET A 64 6.29 9.22 5.12
C MET A 64 5.50 10.39 5.67
N GLY A 65 4.52 10.11 6.52
CA GLY A 65 3.76 11.13 7.24
C GLY A 65 2.26 11.01 6.99
N ALA A 66 1.57 12.14 7.02
CA ALA A 66 0.12 12.22 6.93
C ALA A 66 -0.34 12.57 5.50
N PRO A 67 -0.97 11.64 4.75
CA PRO A 67 -1.54 11.94 3.43
C PRO A 67 -2.57 13.08 3.48
N THR A 68 -3.36 13.15 4.55
CA THR A 68 -4.28 14.28 4.84
C THR A 68 -3.61 15.65 4.84
N VAL A 69 -2.34 15.75 5.23
CA VAL A 69 -1.63 17.04 5.20
C VAL A 69 -1.12 17.32 3.80
N MET A 70 -0.64 16.30 3.09
CA MET A 70 -0.08 16.44 1.75
C MET A 70 -1.11 16.93 0.73
N VAL A 71 -2.41 16.65 0.90
CA VAL A 71 -3.46 17.21 0.03
C VAL A 71 -3.65 18.72 0.20
N GLU A 72 -3.25 19.30 1.33
CA GLU A 72 -3.28 20.76 1.57
C GLU A 72 -1.91 21.42 1.34
N LYS A 73 -0.84 20.68 1.64
CA LYS A 73 0.56 21.09 1.49
C LYS A 73 1.20 20.21 0.41
N LEU A 74 0.90 20.53 -0.85
CA LEU A 74 1.33 19.75 -2.01
C LEU A 74 2.86 19.71 -2.13
N PRO A 75 3.46 18.58 -2.57
CA PRO A 75 4.88 18.53 -2.90
C PRO A 75 5.23 19.45 -4.07
N GLY A 76 6.41 20.07 -4.01
CA GLY A 76 6.98 20.87 -5.09
C GLY A 76 7.52 20.03 -6.26
N GLY A 77 7.71 18.72 -6.06
CA GLY A 77 8.08 17.74 -7.07
C GLY A 77 9.57 17.40 -7.13
N LEU A 78 10.41 18.10 -6.36
CA LEU A 78 11.87 17.86 -6.32
C LEU A 78 12.31 17.05 -5.09
N GLU A 79 11.46 16.94 -4.07
CA GLU A 79 11.80 16.38 -2.77
C GLU A 79 12.18 14.90 -2.87
N LEU A 80 11.52 14.14 -3.76
CA LEU A 80 11.79 12.71 -3.92
C LEU A 80 13.15 12.48 -4.59
N THR A 81 13.44 13.28 -5.61
CA THR A 81 14.76 13.31 -6.27
C THR A 81 15.83 13.71 -5.27
N LYS A 82 15.60 14.74 -4.45
CA LYS A 82 16.51 15.20 -3.40
C LYS A 82 16.80 14.11 -2.37
N ALA A 83 15.78 13.40 -1.88
CA ALA A 83 15.96 12.27 -0.96
C ALA A 83 16.81 11.17 -1.60
N THR A 84 16.53 10.83 -2.86
CA THR A 84 17.27 9.81 -3.61
C THR A 84 18.74 10.20 -3.79
N GLU A 85 19.02 11.41 -4.28
CA GLU A 85 20.37 11.98 -4.44
C GLU A 85 21.15 12.02 -3.12
N THR A 86 20.47 12.38 -2.04
CA THR A 86 21.09 12.45 -0.70
C THR A 86 21.54 11.07 -0.25
N LEU A 87 20.71 10.04 -0.48
CA LEU A 87 21.06 8.66 -0.16
C LEU A 87 22.19 8.13 -1.06
N GLU A 88 22.14 8.39 -2.36
CA GLU A 88 23.21 8.02 -3.31
C GLU A 88 24.55 8.65 -2.93
N ALA A 89 24.55 9.93 -2.58
CA ALA A 89 25.76 10.63 -2.13
C ALA A 89 26.35 10.01 -0.87
N PHE A 90 25.50 9.55 0.05
CA PHE A 90 25.94 8.84 1.25
C PHE A 90 26.48 7.44 0.94
N LEU A 91 25.85 6.72 0.01
CA LEU A 91 26.27 5.38 -0.41
C LEU A 91 27.52 5.39 -1.32
N GLY A 92 27.78 6.51 -2.00
CA GLY A 92 28.87 6.65 -2.96
C GLY A 92 28.60 5.97 -4.31
N GLU A 93 27.35 5.62 -4.60
CA GLU A 93 26.93 4.90 -5.81
C GLU A 93 25.51 5.36 -6.22
N PRO A 94 25.26 5.65 -7.51
CA PRO A 94 23.92 5.99 -7.99
C PRO A 94 23.01 4.77 -8.05
N ALA A 95 21.70 4.97 -7.88
CA ALA A 95 20.69 3.94 -8.07
C ALA A 95 20.67 3.47 -9.53
N THR A 96 20.69 2.16 -9.73
CA THR A 96 20.51 1.52 -11.03
C THR A 96 19.03 1.38 -11.38
N ALA A 97 18.18 1.24 -10.35
CA ALA A 97 16.73 1.18 -10.47
C ALA A 97 16.08 1.76 -9.20
N VAL A 98 14.82 2.14 -9.30
CA VAL A 98 14.00 2.54 -8.15
C VAL A 98 12.78 1.64 -8.01
N MET A 99 12.23 1.58 -6.80
CA MET A 99 11.12 0.71 -6.47
C MET A 99 10.10 1.46 -5.63
N ALA A 100 8.82 1.10 -5.73
CA ALA A 100 7.81 1.59 -4.79
C ALA A 100 8.08 1.03 -3.39
N THR A 101 7.73 1.78 -2.35
CA THR A 101 7.80 1.24 -0.98
C THR A 101 6.68 0.24 -0.72
N GLU A 102 5.49 0.44 -1.29
CA GLU A 102 4.32 -0.41 -1.04
C GLU A 102 3.29 -0.37 -2.19
N ALA A 103 2.47 -1.42 -2.28
CA ALA A 103 1.37 -1.56 -3.24
C ALA A 103 0.10 -0.82 -2.80
N GLY A 104 0.23 0.26 -2.01
CA GLY A 104 -0.88 1.02 -1.47
C GLY A 104 -0.79 2.53 -1.73
N GLY A 105 -1.92 3.10 -2.15
CA GLY A 105 -2.13 4.54 -2.17
C GLY A 105 -1.08 5.34 -2.93
N ILE A 106 -0.61 6.45 -2.36
CA ILE A 106 0.32 7.34 -3.07
C ILE A 106 1.68 6.67 -3.33
N ASN A 107 2.15 5.83 -2.40
CA ASN A 107 3.47 5.22 -2.45
C ASN A 107 3.67 4.27 -3.65
N SER A 108 2.58 3.76 -4.23
CA SER A 108 2.62 2.96 -5.46
C SER A 108 2.96 3.76 -6.72
N THR A 109 2.86 5.10 -6.66
CA THR A 109 3.05 5.98 -7.83
C THR A 109 4.34 6.79 -7.78
N LEU A 110 4.86 7.07 -6.58
CA LEU A 110 5.96 8.02 -6.38
C LEU A 110 7.27 7.59 -7.05
N ALA A 111 7.60 6.30 -7.01
CA ALA A 111 8.84 5.80 -7.62
C ALA A 111 8.92 6.05 -9.13
N MET A 112 7.78 6.12 -9.83
CA MET A 112 7.75 6.48 -11.25
C MET A 112 8.32 7.86 -11.52
N ILE A 113 8.12 8.81 -10.61
CA ILE A 113 8.60 10.19 -10.76
C ILE A 113 10.13 10.19 -10.85
N VAL A 114 10.80 9.45 -9.96
CA VAL A 114 12.27 9.33 -9.97
C VAL A 114 12.75 8.53 -11.17
N ALA A 115 12.09 7.41 -11.46
CA ALA A 115 12.45 6.54 -12.60
C ALA A 115 12.46 7.32 -13.92
N VAL A 116 11.38 8.08 -14.16
CA VAL A 116 11.18 8.87 -15.37
C VAL A 116 12.13 10.07 -15.42
N ALA A 117 12.26 10.83 -14.34
CA ALA A 117 13.14 12.00 -14.29
C ALA A 117 14.62 11.64 -14.52
N ARG A 118 15.03 10.43 -14.14
CA ARG A 118 16.42 9.96 -14.24
C ARG A 118 16.68 8.99 -15.39
N GLY A 119 15.65 8.53 -16.08
CA GLY A 119 15.79 7.54 -17.14
C GLY A 119 16.29 6.17 -16.66
N ILE A 120 15.96 5.79 -15.41
CA ILE A 120 16.26 4.47 -14.83
C ILE A 120 14.98 3.64 -14.69
N PRO A 121 15.04 2.31 -14.73
CA PRO A 121 13.84 1.48 -14.64
C PRO A 121 13.18 1.54 -13.26
N LEU A 122 11.85 1.42 -13.27
CA LEU A 122 11.04 1.06 -12.11
C LEU A 122 11.04 -0.46 -11.98
N VAL A 123 11.33 -0.98 -10.80
CA VAL A 123 11.25 -2.41 -10.50
C VAL A 123 9.79 -2.83 -10.32
N ASP A 124 9.38 -3.93 -10.96
CA ASP A 124 8.06 -4.56 -10.77
C ASP A 124 8.02 -5.36 -9.46
N ALA A 125 8.20 -4.66 -8.34
CA ALA A 125 8.12 -5.17 -6.98
C ALA A 125 7.90 -4.00 -6.00
N ASP A 126 7.61 -4.33 -4.75
CA ASP A 126 7.70 -3.39 -3.63
C ASP A 126 8.03 -4.13 -2.33
N LEU A 127 8.10 -3.39 -1.22
CA LEU A 127 8.51 -3.93 0.07
C LEU A 127 7.38 -4.61 0.85
N VAL A 128 6.12 -4.55 0.42
CA VAL A 128 4.96 -4.85 1.27
C VAL A 128 3.87 -5.72 0.61
N GLY A 129 3.52 -5.46 -0.65
CA GLY A 129 2.40 -6.09 -1.38
C GLY A 129 1.01 -5.55 -1.03
N ARG A 130 0.95 -4.61 -0.08
CA ARG A 130 -0.24 -3.89 0.41
C ARG A 130 0.22 -2.62 1.13
N ALA A 131 -0.67 -1.87 1.76
CA ALA A 131 -0.25 -0.83 2.71
C ALA A 131 -0.11 -1.35 4.15
N PHE A 132 0.84 -0.79 4.89
CA PHE A 132 0.95 -0.90 6.35
C PHE A 132 1.45 0.40 6.99
N PRO A 133 1.11 0.68 8.26
CA PRO A 133 1.30 2.01 8.83
C PRO A 133 2.72 2.35 9.28
N GLU A 134 3.59 1.35 9.49
CA GLU A 134 4.91 1.54 10.12
C GLU A 134 6.05 1.01 9.25
N LEU A 135 7.18 1.72 9.21
CA LEU A 135 8.30 1.44 8.29
C LEU A 135 8.92 0.03 8.42
N GLN A 136 8.89 -0.59 9.60
CA GLN A 136 9.36 -1.97 9.77
C GLN A 136 8.41 -3.03 9.19
N MET A 137 7.19 -2.66 8.80
CA MET A 137 6.20 -3.57 8.20
C MET A 137 6.48 -3.78 6.71
N CYS A 138 7.74 -4.06 6.39
CA CYS A 138 8.26 -4.36 5.06
C CYS A 138 8.86 -5.77 5.06
N THR A 139 8.60 -6.57 4.03
CA THR A 139 9.07 -7.97 3.92
C THR A 139 10.58 -8.10 4.08
N PRO A 140 11.45 -7.18 3.59
CA PRO A 140 12.89 -7.24 3.86
C PRO A 140 13.28 -7.18 5.34
N THR A 141 12.44 -6.60 6.20
CA THR A 141 12.65 -6.64 7.66
C THR A 141 12.67 -8.07 8.18
N LEU A 142 11.85 -8.97 7.60
CA LEU A 142 11.79 -10.38 7.98
C LEU A 142 13.09 -11.13 7.63
N TYR A 143 13.87 -10.60 6.69
CA TYR A 143 15.18 -11.11 6.27
C TYR A 143 16.35 -10.40 6.97
N GLY A 144 16.06 -9.42 7.84
CA GLY A 144 17.06 -8.66 8.58
C GLY A 144 17.59 -7.42 7.85
N THR A 145 17.09 -7.11 6.66
CA THR A 145 17.49 -5.92 5.91
C THR A 145 17.02 -4.66 6.63
N GLN A 146 17.94 -3.70 6.73
CA GLN A 146 17.72 -2.46 7.45
C GLN A 146 17.19 -1.38 6.52
N ALA A 147 16.26 -0.57 7.01
CA ALA A 147 15.78 0.61 6.31
C ALA A 147 16.87 1.69 6.18
N CYS A 148 17.80 1.72 7.14
CA CYS A 148 18.91 2.67 7.17
C CYS A 148 20.16 2.14 6.45
N PRO A 149 20.97 3.02 5.82
CA PRO A 149 20.81 4.47 5.78
C PRO A 149 19.57 4.89 5.00
N MET A 150 18.85 5.87 5.54
CA MET A 150 17.59 6.38 5.00
C MET A 150 17.73 7.88 4.80
N ALA A 151 17.28 8.39 3.66
CA ALA A 151 17.18 9.82 3.42
C ALA A 151 15.73 10.29 3.58
N LEU A 152 15.57 11.49 4.14
CA LEU A 152 14.30 12.22 4.20
C LEU A 152 14.50 13.60 3.62
N ALA A 153 13.54 14.09 2.84
CA ALA A 153 13.52 15.45 2.30
C ALA A 153 12.13 16.09 2.39
N ASP A 154 12.10 17.42 2.50
CA ASP A 154 10.87 18.20 2.62
C ASP A 154 10.74 19.29 1.54
N ASP A 155 9.59 19.96 1.53
CA ASP A 155 9.23 21.06 0.62
C ASP A 155 10.06 22.34 0.81
N LYS A 156 10.97 22.38 1.80
CA LYS A 156 11.80 23.55 2.14
C LYS A 156 13.26 23.33 1.76
N ASP A 157 13.52 22.35 0.91
CA ASP A 157 14.85 21.94 0.45
C ASP A 157 15.74 21.37 1.58
N ASN A 158 15.16 21.01 2.73
CA ASN A 158 15.90 20.27 3.74
C ASN A 158 16.06 18.81 3.29
N ALA A 159 17.23 18.24 3.56
CA ALA A 159 17.47 16.80 3.42
C ALA A 159 18.32 16.30 4.59
N SER A 160 18.12 15.05 4.98
CA SER A 160 18.87 14.44 6.09
C SER A 160 19.07 12.95 5.87
N ILE A 161 20.24 12.45 6.28
CA ILE A 161 20.51 11.01 6.40
C ILE A 161 20.23 10.58 7.84
N LEU A 162 19.44 9.53 7.98
CA LEU A 162 19.14 8.86 9.23
C LEU A 162 19.82 7.49 9.28
N GLN A 163 20.53 7.26 10.38
CA GLN A 163 21.02 5.95 10.78
C GLN A 163 20.35 5.53 12.09
N ALA A 164 19.88 4.30 12.15
CA ALA A 164 19.25 3.74 13.34
C ALA A 164 19.80 2.33 13.63
N SER A 165 19.58 1.87 14.87
CA SER A 165 20.02 0.54 15.33
C SER A 165 19.15 -0.60 14.81
N ASN A 166 17.88 -0.33 14.51
CA ASN A 166 16.95 -1.25 13.86
C ASN A 166 15.78 -0.50 13.21
N ASN A 167 14.96 -1.19 12.42
CA ASN A 167 13.84 -0.58 11.69
C ASN A 167 12.77 0.05 12.61
N ARG A 168 12.56 -0.48 13.83
CA ARG A 168 11.65 0.15 14.81
C ARG A 168 12.20 1.49 15.33
N TRP A 169 13.51 1.60 15.50
CA TRP A 169 14.15 2.88 15.84
C TRP A 169 14.19 3.83 14.65
N ALA A 170 14.41 3.31 13.43
CA ALA A 170 14.34 4.11 12.20
C ALA A 170 12.98 4.77 12.09
N GLU A 171 11.89 4.01 12.22
CA GLU A 171 10.51 4.49 12.24
C GLU A 171 10.29 5.62 13.25
N ARG A 172 10.69 5.42 14.52
CA ARG A 172 10.49 6.41 15.59
C ARG A 172 11.24 7.73 15.33
N LEU A 173 12.48 7.64 14.87
CA LEU A 173 13.31 8.82 14.60
C LEU A 173 12.85 9.54 13.33
N ALA A 174 12.62 8.79 12.23
CA ALA A 174 12.11 9.31 10.97
C ALA A 174 10.75 10.00 11.15
N ARG A 175 9.86 9.45 11.99
CA ARG A 175 8.55 10.05 12.28
C ARG A 175 8.69 11.38 13.02
N THR A 176 9.63 11.48 13.95
CA THR A 176 9.91 12.73 14.66
C THR A 176 10.42 13.81 13.71
N MET A 177 11.35 13.46 12.82
CA MET A 177 11.84 14.38 11.78
C MET A 177 10.72 14.80 10.82
N THR A 178 9.88 13.86 10.41
CA THR A 178 8.73 14.12 9.51
C THR A 178 7.73 15.10 10.13
N ILE A 179 7.52 15.06 11.45
CA ILE A 179 6.68 16.04 12.14
C ILE A 179 7.27 17.45 11.99
N GLU A 180 8.57 17.62 12.26
CA GLU A 180 9.26 18.91 12.14
C GLU A 180 9.33 19.42 10.68
N MET A 181 9.38 18.51 9.70
CA MET A 181 9.29 18.82 8.26
C MET A 181 7.87 19.27 7.82
N GLY A 182 6.92 19.36 8.75
CA GLY A 182 5.55 19.78 8.49
C GLY A 182 4.65 18.59 8.13
N CYS A 183 4.78 17.50 8.88
CA CYS A 183 3.92 16.32 8.91
C CYS A 183 3.92 15.41 7.65
N TRP A 184 4.75 15.71 6.65
CA TRP A 184 5.11 14.75 5.59
C TRP A 184 6.54 15.00 5.12
N SER A 185 7.20 13.94 4.66
CA SER A 185 8.51 13.96 4.00
C SER A 185 8.55 12.92 2.88
N LEU A 186 9.38 13.16 1.86
CA LEU A 186 9.69 12.16 0.85
C LEU A 186 10.98 11.44 1.23
N ILE A 187 10.99 10.13 1.00
CA ILE A 187 11.97 9.23 1.58
C ILE A 187 12.61 8.31 0.54
N ALA A 188 13.89 8.02 0.74
CA ALA A 188 14.60 6.94 0.08
C ALA A 188 15.20 6.05 1.18
N LEU A 189 14.96 4.74 1.12
CA LEU A 189 15.24 3.83 2.24
C LEU A 189 15.45 2.41 1.73
N TYR A 190 15.87 1.52 2.64
CA TYR A 190 16.15 0.11 2.34
C TYR A 190 17.05 -0.06 1.10
N PRO A 191 18.23 0.58 1.06
CA PRO A 191 19.15 0.37 -0.05
C PRO A 191 19.48 -1.12 -0.17
N MET A 192 19.22 -1.70 -1.33
CA MET A 192 19.32 -3.13 -1.53
C MET A 192 19.92 -3.47 -2.89
N ARG A 193 20.51 -4.66 -2.98
CA ARG A 193 21.04 -5.20 -4.23
C ARG A 193 19.96 -5.97 -4.99
N GLY A 194 20.07 -6.08 -6.31
CA GLY A 194 19.11 -6.83 -7.14
C GLY A 194 18.86 -8.26 -6.63
N ARG A 195 19.90 -8.95 -6.14
CA ARG A 195 19.76 -10.28 -5.52
C ARG A 195 18.85 -10.30 -4.28
N GLN A 196 18.79 -9.21 -3.53
CA GLN A 196 17.94 -9.08 -2.34
C GLN A 196 16.50 -8.81 -2.77
N VAL A 197 16.27 -7.96 -3.77
CA VAL A 197 14.94 -7.70 -4.32
C VAL A 197 14.23 -8.99 -4.70
N ALA A 198 14.89 -9.87 -5.44
CA ALA A 198 14.32 -11.13 -5.94
C ALA A 198 13.88 -12.10 -4.82
N VAL A 199 14.48 -12.01 -3.63
CA VAL A 199 14.22 -12.92 -2.51
C VAL A 199 13.30 -12.28 -1.47
N GLU A 200 13.61 -11.04 -1.11
CA GLU A 200 13.12 -10.38 0.10
C GLU A 200 11.88 -9.52 -0.13
N CYS A 201 11.59 -9.13 -1.39
CA CYS A 201 10.49 -8.22 -1.74
C CYS A 201 9.26 -8.96 -2.28
N VAL A 202 8.11 -8.28 -2.32
CA VAL A 202 6.91 -8.78 -2.97
C VAL A 202 7.00 -8.49 -4.46
N GLN A 203 6.87 -9.53 -5.28
CA GLN A 203 7.14 -9.44 -6.72
C GLN A 203 5.87 -9.05 -7.49
N HIS A 204 6.07 -8.43 -8.65
CA HIS A 204 5.06 -8.09 -9.65
C HIS A 204 3.92 -7.18 -9.16
N THR A 205 4.20 -6.33 -8.19
CA THR A 205 3.16 -5.50 -7.57
C THR A 205 2.66 -4.39 -8.51
N PRO A 206 3.47 -3.53 -9.15
CA PRO A 206 2.98 -2.63 -10.20
C PRO A 206 2.14 -3.32 -11.29
N SER A 207 2.61 -4.46 -11.81
CA SER A 207 1.86 -5.24 -12.81
C SER A 207 0.50 -5.70 -12.28
N THR A 208 0.43 -6.15 -11.02
CA THR A 208 -0.82 -6.55 -10.36
C THR A 208 -1.77 -5.37 -10.19
N LEU A 209 -1.27 -4.19 -9.77
CA LEU A 209 -2.09 -2.98 -9.63
C LEU A 209 -2.73 -2.58 -10.96
N ILE A 210 -1.95 -2.60 -12.05
CA ILE A 210 -2.47 -2.32 -13.40
C ILE A 210 -3.54 -3.35 -13.80
N ALA A 211 -3.31 -4.64 -13.53
CA ALA A 211 -4.27 -5.68 -13.86
C ALA A 211 -5.62 -5.50 -13.12
N ILE A 212 -5.58 -5.08 -11.85
CA ILE A 212 -6.78 -4.78 -11.06
C ILE A 212 -7.55 -3.61 -11.67
N GLY A 213 -6.88 -2.49 -11.96
CA GLY A 213 -7.51 -1.32 -12.56
C GLY A 213 -8.11 -1.61 -13.92
N ALA A 214 -7.36 -2.30 -14.78
CA ALA A 214 -7.81 -2.69 -16.12
C ALA A 214 -9.03 -3.61 -16.06
N ALA A 215 -9.05 -4.58 -15.15
CA ALA A 215 -10.19 -5.47 -14.96
C ALA A 215 -11.44 -4.71 -14.49
N SER A 216 -11.29 -3.82 -13.51
CA SER A 216 -12.37 -2.95 -13.01
C SER A 216 -12.93 -2.04 -14.11
N ARG A 217 -12.06 -1.37 -14.86
CA ARG A 217 -12.43 -0.49 -15.97
C ARG A 217 -13.15 -1.25 -17.09
N THR A 218 -12.62 -2.40 -17.49
CA THR A 218 -13.20 -3.22 -18.56
C THR A 218 -14.58 -3.75 -18.16
N ALA A 219 -14.71 -4.25 -16.92
CA ALA A 219 -16.01 -4.70 -16.41
C ALA A 219 -17.06 -3.60 -16.43
N ARG A 220 -16.72 -2.36 -16.03
CA ARG A 220 -17.64 -1.21 -16.13
C ARG A 220 -18.07 -0.91 -17.57
N VAL A 221 -17.12 -0.92 -18.52
CA VAL A 221 -17.42 -0.69 -19.94
C VAL A 221 -18.34 -1.77 -20.50
N ASP A 222 -18.13 -3.01 -20.10
CA ASP A 222 -18.88 -4.17 -20.57
C ASP A 222 -20.18 -4.42 -19.77
N ASN A 223 -20.49 -3.57 -18.78
CA ASN A 223 -21.63 -3.72 -17.86
C ASN A 223 -21.61 -5.03 -17.04
N HIS A 224 -20.43 -5.52 -16.70
CA HIS A 224 -20.21 -6.57 -15.72
C HIS A 224 -19.93 -5.99 -14.32
N ASP A 225 -20.09 -6.79 -13.27
CA ASP A 225 -19.78 -6.37 -11.90
C ASP A 225 -18.26 -6.12 -11.75
N PRO A 226 -17.82 -4.88 -11.50
CA PRO A 226 -16.40 -4.56 -11.37
C PRO A 226 -15.75 -5.18 -10.13
N ILE A 227 -16.52 -5.44 -9.07
CA ILE A 227 -16.01 -6.06 -7.84
C ILE A 227 -15.69 -7.53 -8.10
N ASP A 228 -16.51 -8.25 -8.87
CA ASP A 228 -16.21 -9.64 -9.26
C ASP A 228 -14.97 -9.73 -10.14
N ALA A 229 -14.78 -8.77 -11.05
CA ALA A 229 -13.56 -8.68 -11.86
C ALA A 229 -12.30 -8.43 -11.00
N ILE A 230 -12.39 -7.55 -10.01
CA ILE A 230 -11.31 -7.31 -9.03
C ILE A 230 -11.01 -8.58 -8.24
N CYS A 231 -12.04 -9.27 -7.71
CA CYS A 231 -11.89 -10.53 -7.01
C CYS A 231 -11.22 -11.61 -7.87
N ALA A 232 -11.56 -11.70 -9.16
CA ALA A 232 -10.94 -12.68 -10.07
C ALA A 232 -9.42 -12.47 -10.24
N VAL A 233 -8.97 -11.22 -10.38
CA VAL A 233 -7.54 -10.89 -10.50
C VAL A 233 -6.80 -11.14 -9.18
N THR A 234 -7.41 -10.75 -8.07
CA THR A 234 -6.76 -10.75 -6.75
C THR A 234 -6.91 -12.09 -6.00
N LYS A 235 -7.70 -13.03 -6.52
CA LYS A 235 -8.22 -14.18 -5.77
C LYS A 235 -8.98 -13.75 -4.52
N GLY A 236 -9.58 -12.55 -4.57
CA GLY A 236 -10.36 -11.97 -3.50
C GLY A 236 -11.73 -12.62 -3.36
N ILE A 237 -12.36 -12.42 -2.21
CA ILE A 237 -13.65 -12.98 -1.84
C ILE A 237 -14.54 -11.86 -1.31
N ARG A 238 -15.77 -11.75 -1.81
CA ARG A 238 -16.77 -10.81 -1.28
C ARG A 238 -17.23 -11.28 0.09
N LEU A 239 -16.90 -10.51 1.13
CA LEU A 239 -17.21 -10.81 2.52
C LEU A 239 -18.56 -10.23 2.93
N TRP A 240 -18.91 -9.06 2.37
CA TRP A 240 -20.09 -8.31 2.76
C TRP A 240 -20.60 -7.39 1.65
N SER A 241 -21.89 -7.06 1.70
CA SER A 241 -22.49 -5.97 0.94
C SER A 241 -23.51 -5.26 1.81
N GLY A 242 -23.37 -3.95 1.96
CA GLY A 242 -24.07 -3.24 3.01
C GLY A 242 -24.06 -1.73 2.88
N LYS A 243 -24.70 -1.06 3.83
CA LYS A 243 -24.68 0.39 3.98
C LYS A 243 -23.91 0.78 5.24
N VAL A 244 -23.00 1.72 5.12
CA VAL A 244 -22.31 2.32 6.27
C VAL A 244 -23.34 3.05 7.14
N VAL A 245 -23.47 2.63 8.40
CA VAL A 245 -24.42 3.20 9.38
C VAL A 245 -23.74 3.97 10.51
N ASP A 246 -22.44 3.74 10.74
CA ASP A 246 -21.64 4.54 11.66
C ASP A 246 -20.16 4.51 11.29
N VAL A 247 -19.44 5.59 11.59
CA VAL A 247 -17.98 5.71 11.41
C VAL A 247 -17.40 6.44 12.62
N ALA A 248 -16.68 5.71 13.46
CA ALA A 248 -15.92 6.27 14.57
C ALA A 248 -14.44 6.37 14.16
N ARG A 249 -13.87 7.58 14.19
CA ARG A 249 -12.46 7.83 13.83
C ARG A 249 -11.82 8.83 14.77
N LYS A 250 -10.61 8.54 15.23
CA LYS A 250 -9.77 9.43 16.05
C LYS A 250 -8.30 9.34 15.62
N THR A 251 -7.58 10.45 15.72
CA THR A 251 -6.12 10.45 15.50
C THR A 251 -5.42 10.13 16.83
N VAL A 252 -4.67 9.03 16.87
CA VAL A 252 -3.93 8.57 18.05
C VAL A 252 -2.52 8.18 17.63
N GLY A 253 -1.50 8.79 18.25
CA GLY A 253 -0.10 8.47 17.96
C GLY A 253 0.35 8.76 16.51
N GLY A 254 -0.35 9.65 15.80
CA GLY A 254 -0.08 9.94 14.38
C GLY A 254 -0.80 9.01 13.40
N PHE A 255 -1.70 8.14 13.87
CA PHE A 255 -2.48 7.21 13.05
C PHE A 255 -3.99 7.48 13.17
N ALA A 256 -4.73 7.27 12.09
CA ALA A 256 -6.20 7.28 12.09
C ALA A 256 -6.71 5.93 12.59
N ARG A 257 -7.21 5.87 13.83
CA ARG A 257 -7.77 4.66 14.44
C ARG A 257 -9.27 4.75 14.59
N GLY A 258 -9.94 3.64 14.38
CA GLY A 258 -11.39 3.63 14.42
C GLY A 258 -12.03 2.33 14.02
N GLU A 259 -13.35 2.40 13.89
CA GLU A 259 -14.17 1.32 13.36
C GLU A 259 -15.30 1.88 12.50
N VAL A 260 -15.74 1.08 11.55
CA VAL A 260 -16.89 1.36 10.69
C VAL A 260 -17.91 0.25 10.83
N HIS A 261 -19.18 0.62 10.95
CA HIS A 261 -20.31 -0.29 11.10
C HIS A 261 -21.11 -0.30 9.80
N ILE A 262 -21.35 -1.49 9.26
CA ILE A 262 -21.96 -1.70 7.95
C ILE A 262 -23.13 -2.65 8.10
N SER A 263 -24.35 -2.13 8.00
CA SER A 263 -25.58 -2.94 8.02
C SER A 263 -25.72 -3.70 6.69
N ALA A 264 -26.04 -4.99 6.76
CA ALA A 264 -26.30 -5.80 5.57
C ALA A 264 -27.50 -5.28 4.78
N LEU A 265 -27.54 -5.56 3.47
CA LEU A 265 -28.68 -5.18 2.61
C LEU A 265 -29.83 -6.20 2.66
N ASP A 266 -29.53 -7.44 3.01
CA ASP A 266 -30.41 -8.60 2.87
C ASP A 266 -30.88 -9.17 4.23
N ASN A 267 -30.29 -8.73 5.34
CA ASN A 267 -30.62 -9.18 6.69
C ASN A 267 -30.26 -8.11 7.75
N ASP A 268 -30.59 -8.40 9.01
CA ASP A 268 -30.36 -7.48 10.15
C ASP A 268 -28.95 -7.58 10.76
N ARG A 269 -28.01 -8.29 10.12
CA ARG A 269 -26.63 -8.38 10.61
C ARG A 269 -25.85 -7.10 10.31
N THR A 270 -24.84 -6.86 11.13
CA THR A 270 -23.91 -5.74 10.99
C THR A 270 -22.48 -6.25 10.96
N LEU A 271 -21.71 -5.78 9.99
CA LEU A 271 -20.27 -5.96 9.95
C LEU A 271 -19.59 -4.78 10.64
N ILE A 272 -18.65 -5.08 11.53
CA ILE A 272 -17.76 -4.11 12.16
C ILE A 272 -16.37 -4.32 11.55
N VAL A 273 -15.78 -3.24 11.03
CA VAL A 273 -14.40 -3.27 10.52
C VAL A 273 -13.54 -2.30 11.32
N GLY A 274 -12.57 -2.85 12.05
CA GLY A 274 -11.57 -2.08 12.79
C GLY A 274 -10.39 -1.69 11.89
N PHE A 275 -9.86 -0.48 12.09
CA PHE A 275 -8.77 0.06 11.27
C PHE A 275 -7.77 0.90 12.06
N GLN A 276 -6.51 0.90 11.58
CA GLN A 276 -5.46 1.87 11.93
C GLN A 276 -4.79 2.27 10.60
N ASN A 277 -5.20 3.39 10.03
CA ASN A 277 -4.98 3.80 8.63
C ASN A 277 -5.55 2.81 7.60
N GLU A 278 -5.19 1.53 7.71
CA GLU A 278 -5.67 0.41 6.92
C GLU A 278 -6.75 -0.39 7.68
N PHE A 279 -7.63 -1.07 6.95
CA PHE A 279 -8.60 -2.02 7.48
C PHE A 279 -7.89 -3.30 7.94
N LEU A 280 -8.12 -3.69 9.20
CA LEU A 280 -7.33 -4.73 9.86
C LEU A 280 -8.14 -5.98 10.24
N VAL A 281 -9.38 -5.80 10.68
CA VAL A 281 -10.22 -6.90 11.17
C VAL A 281 -11.66 -6.64 10.78
N ALA A 282 -12.34 -7.66 10.25
CA ALA A 282 -13.76 -7.61 9.90
C ALA A 282 -14.53 -8.70 10.65
N THR A 283 -15.51 -8.31 11.48
CA THR A 283 -16.33 -9.21 12.30
C THR A 283 -17.83 -8.92 12.18
N SER A 284 -18.66 -9.95 12.34
CA SER A 284 -20.12 -9.82 12.44
C SER A 284 -20.60 -10.64 13.63
N GLY A 285 -20.93 -9.98 14.75
CA GLY A 285 -21.19 -10.69 16.01
C GLY A 285 -19.91 -11.40 16.46
N ASP A 286 -20.00 -12.68 16.78
CA ASP A 286 -18.85 -13.52 17.19
C ASP A 286 -18.06 -14.08 15.98
N GLU A 287 -18.54 -13.87 14.76
CA GLU A 287 -17.90 -14.39 13.55
C GLU A 287 -16.79 -13.44 13.05
N VAL A 288 -15.59 -13.97 12.84
CA VAL A 288 -14.46 -13.25 12.24
C VAL A 288 -14.34 -13.61 10.76
N LEU A 289 -14.61 -12.65 9.88
CA LEU A 289 -14.60 -12.85 8.43
C LEU A 289 -13.20 -12.73 7.83
N ALA A 290 -12.40 -11.76 8.29
CA ALA A 290 -11.05 -11.52 7.80
C ALA A 290 -10.21 -10.78 8.83
N THR A 291 -8.90 -11.00 8.77
CA THR A 291 -7.90 -10.36 9.63
C THR A 291 -6.60 -10.14 8.86
N THR A 292 -5.89 -9.04 9.15
CA THR A 292 -4.49 -8.82 8.75
C THR A 292 -3.61 -10.04 9.08
N PRO A 293 -2.61 -10.41 8.27
CA PRO A 293 -2.07 -9.71 7.09
C PRO A 293 -2.86 -9.87 5.79
N ASP A 294 -3.92 -10.69 5.74
CA ASP A 294 -4.81 -10.68 4.59
C ASP A 294 -5.47 -9.30 4.46
N LEU A 295 -5.69 -8.87 3.22
CA LEU A 295 -6.15 -7.53 2.91
C LEU A 295 -7.67 -7.46 3.06
N ILE A 296 -8.14 -6.35 3.60
CA ILE A 296 -9.56 -6.01 3.66
C ILE A 296 -9.71 -4.71 2.88
N SER A 297 -10.55 -4.72 1.83
CA SER A 297 -10.78 -3.53 1.00
C SER A 297 -12.27 -3.21 0.94
N MET A 298 -12.58 -1.92 0.90
CA MET A 298 -13.95 -1.42 0.77
C MET A 298 -14.10 -0.73 -0.56
N LEU A 299 -15.10 -1.18 -1.32
CA LEU A 299 -15.41 -0.67 -2.65
C LEU A 299 -16.83 -0.09 -2.63
N ASP A 300 -17.06 0.97 -3.39
CA ASP A 300 -18.42 1.40 -3.71
C ASP A 300 -19.17 0.26 -4.40
N LEU A 301 -20.38 -0.02 -3.93
CA LEU A 301 -21.14 -1.19 -4.34
C LEU A 301 -21.59 -1.13 -5.81
N GLU A 302 -21.72 0.06 -6.39
CA GLU A 302 -22.20 0.24 -7.76
C GLU A 302 -21.04 0.43 -8.74
N THR A 303 -20.03 1.22 -8.38
CA THR A 303 -18.94 1.58 -9.30
C THR A 303 -17.70 0.69 -9.15
N GLY A 304 -17.59 -0.04 -8.03
CA GLY A 304 -16.38 -0.76 -7.65
C GLY A 304 -15.19 0.16 -7.32
N GLU A 305 -15.41 1.47 -7.17
CA GLU A 305 -14.35 2.41 -6.81
C GLU A 305 -13.92 2.19 -5.35
N PRO A 306 -12.61 2.10 -5.06
CA PRO A 306 -12.12 1.89 -3.71
C PRO A 306 -12.36 3.11 -2.82
N ILE A 307 -12.69 2.86 -1.56
CA ILE A 307 -12.99 3.87 -0.54
C ILE A 307 -11.94 3.81 0.55
N THR A 308 -11.22 4.92 0.75
CA THR A 308 -10.22 5.05 1.82
C THR A 308 -10.87 5.20 3.19
N THR A 309 -10.14 4.90 4.27
CA THR A 309 -10.60 5.18 5.64
C THR A 309 -10.89 6.66 5.86
N GLU A 310 -10.17 7.53 5.15
CA GLU A 310 -10.38 8.97 5.14
C GLU A 310 -11.66 9.39 4.40
N GLY A 311 -12.03 8.64 3.36
CA GLY A 311 -13.19 8.86 2.49
C GLY A 311 -14.49 8.22 2.97
N LEU A 312 -14.46 7.28 3.92
CA LEU A 312 -15.66 6.63 4.45
C LEU A 312 -16.65 7.62 5.08
N ARG A 313 -17.93 7.55 4.67
CA ARG A 313 -19.02 8.37 5.23
C ARG A 313 -20.26 7.52 5.49
N TYR A 314 -21.09 7.99 6.42
CA TYR A 314 -22.43 7.47 6.62
C TYR A 314 -23.21 7.44 5.29
N GLY A 315 -23.92 6.34 5.04
CA GLY A 315 -24.78 6.19 3.87
C GLY A 315 -24.09 5.62 2.64
N HIS A 316 -22.75 5.50 2.61
CA HIS A 316 -22.06 4.78 1.54
C HIS A 316 -22.60 3.35 1.43
N ARG A 317 -22.89 2.92 0.20
CA ARG A 317 -23.23 1.52 -0.11
C ARG A 317 -21.95 0.84 -0.55
N VAL A 318 -21.51 -0.16 0.20
CA VAL A 318 -20.17 -0.72 0.05
C VAL A 318 -20.22 -2.23 -0.12
N ALA A 319 -19.28 -2.74 -0.90
CA ALA A 319 -18.84 -4.12 -0.84
C ALA A 319 -17.54 -4.19 -0.03
N VAL A 320 -17.47 -5.16 0.89
CA VAL A 320 -16.22 -5.47 1.60
C VAL A 320 -15.67 -6.75 1.00
N ILE A 321 -14.43 -6.68 0.53
CA ILE A 321 -13.72 -7.83 -0.03
C ILE A 321 -12.52 -8.18 0.84
N GLY A 322 -12.24 -9.47 0.98
CA GLY A 322 -10.99 -9.98 1.53
C GLY A 322 -10.08 -10.41 0.38
N ILE A 323 -8.79 -10.14 0.46
CA ILE A 323 -7.80 -10.58 -0.53
C ILE A 323 -6.66 -11.31 0.21
N PRO A 324 -6.23 -12.50 -0.23
CA PRO A 324 -5.09 -13.20 0.37
C PRO A 324 -3.83 -12.33 0.36
N GLY A 325 -3.16 -12.19 1.51
CA GLY A 325 -1.87 -11.53 1.62
C GLY A 325 -0.71 -12.41 1.17
N ASP A 326 0.44 -11.78 0.87
CA ASP A 326 1.66 -12.49 0.49
C ASP A 326 2.08 -13.51 1.56
N GLU A 327 2.55 -14.69 1.13
CA GLU A 327 2.89 -15.80 2.02
C GLU A 327 3.99 -15.44 3.03
N ARG A 328 4.88 -14.50 2.70
CA ARG A 328 5.93 -14.02 3.62
C ARG A 328 5.35 -13.46 4.92
N TRP A 329 4.17 -12.85 4.86
CA TRP A 329 3.49 -12.29 6.03
C TRP A 329 2.87 -13.35 6.95
N ARG A 330 2.63 -14.56 6.44
CA ARG A 330 1.98 -15.66 7.17
C ARG A 330 2.95 -16.47 8.02
N THR A 331 4.25 -16.14 7.97
CA THR A 331 5.28 -16.72 8.84
C THR A 331 5.13 -16.24 10.29
N PRO A 332 5.66 -16.95 11.30
CA PRO A 332 5.62 -16.47 12.69
C PRO A 332 6.23 -15.07 12.86
N ALA A 333 7.34 -14.78 12.19
CA ALA A 333 7.97 -13.46 12.21
C ALA A 333 7.11 -12.39 11.52
N GLY A 334 6.45 -12.72 10.41
CA GLY A 334 5.47 -11.85 9.75
C GLY A 334 4.31 -11.51 10.68
N LEU A 335 3.69 -12.53 11.28
CA LEU A 335 2.56 -12.35 12.21
C LEU A 335 2.93 -11.58 13.48
N GLU A 336 4.19 -11.66 13.94
CA GLU A 336 4.66 -10.83 15.06
C GLU A 336 4.65 -9.33 14.73
N VAL A 337 4.83 -8.96 13.46
CA VAL A 337 4.97 -7.57 13.03
C VAL A 337 3.67 -7.01 12.43
N VAL A 338 2.88 -7.84 11.76
CA VAL A 338 1.67 -7.40 11.02
C VAL A 338 0.41 -8.21 11.33
N GLY A 339 0.49 -9.16 12.25
CA GLY A 339 -0.64 -9.97 12.66
C GLY A 339 -1.62 -9.19 13.54
N PRO A 340 -2.83 -9.75 13.81
CA PRO A 340 -3.89 -9.05 14.54
C PRO A 340 -3.47 -8.62 15.94
N SER A 341 -2.66 -9.44 16.63
CA SER A 341 -2.15 -9.17 17.96
C SER A 341 -1.22 -7.95 18.02
N TYR A 342 -0.46 -7.67 16.96
CA TYR A 342 0.36 -6.45 16.87
C TYR A 342 -0.49 -5.19 16.99
N PHE A 343 -1.67 -5.21 16.37
CA PHE A 343 -2.63 -4.12 16.40
C PHE A 343 -3.57 -4.15 17.61
N GLY A 344 -3.34 -5.06 18.56
CA GLY A 344 -4.11 -5.16 19.79
C GLY A 344 -5.41 -5.98 19.70
N TYR A 345 -5.59 -6.76 18.63
CA TYR A 345 -6.72 -7.69 18.51
C TYR A 345 -6.34 -9.07 19.06
N ASP A 346 -7.07 -9.54 20.06
CA ASP A 346 -6.94 -10.90 20.61
C ASP A 346 -7.67 -11.91 19.71
N ILE A 347 -7.21 -12.04 18.47
CA ILE A 347 -7.79 -12.91 17.44
C ILE A 347 -6.65 -13.68 16.76
N PRO A 348 -6.69 -15.03 16.72
CA PRO A 348 -5.69 -15.79 15.98
C PRO A 348 -5.84 -15.53 14.49
N PHE A 349 -4.70 -15.40 13.79
CA PHE A 349 -4.69 -15.37 12.34
C PHE A 349 -5.08 -16.75 11.79
N ILE A 350 -6.04 -16.75 10.87
CA ILE A 350 -6.41 -17.89 10.04
C ILE A 350 -6.49 -17.34 8.62
N PRO A 351 -5.81 -17.95 7.64
CA PRO A 351 -5.86 -17.50 6.24
C PRO A 351 -7.29 -17.36 5.74
N LEU A 352 -7.54 -16.33 4.95
CA LEU A 352 -8.85 -15.98 4.41
C LEU A 352 -9.53 -17.17 3.72
N GLU A 353 -8.78 -17.91 2.90
CA GLU A 353 -9.28 -19.07 2.18
C GLU A 353 -9.69 -20.23 3.10
N GLU A 354 -9.04 -20.37 4.25
CA GLU A 354 -9.38 -21.39 5.26
C GLU A 354 -10.60 -20.97 6.08
N ARG A 355 -10.69 -19.69 6.45
CA ARG A 355 -11.88 -19.13 7.10
C ARG A 355 -13.13 -19.34 6.24
N GLN A 356 -13.04 -19.05 4.95
CA GLN A 356 -14.16 -19.17 4.02
C GLN A 356 -14.63 -20.62 3.82
N ARG A 357 -13.70 -21.58 3.73
CA ARG A 357 -14.06 -23.01 3.64
C ARG A 357 -14.81 -23.49 4.89
N THR A 358 -14.35 -23.06 6.07
CA THR A 358 -14.99 -23.41 7.35
C THR A 358 -16.42 -22.88 7.39
N ARG A 359 -16.63 -21.64 6.93
CA ARG A 359 -17.96 -21.01 6.88
C ARG A 359 -18.91 -21.74 5.92
N GLN A 360 -18.48 -22.05 4.70
CA GLN A 360 -19.30 -22.77 3.72
C GLN A 360 -19.73 -24.15 4.22
N THR A 361 -18.89 -24.81 5.04
CA THR A 361 -19.22 -26.12 5.62
C THR A 361 -20.30 -26.01 6.69
N VAL A 362 -20.30 -24.92 7.47
CA VAL A 362 -21.31 -24.66 8.53
C VAL A 362 -22.66 -24.23 7.95
N GLU A 363 -22.69 -23.47 6.84
CA GLU A 363 -23.94 -23.04 6.20
C GLU A 363 -24.68 -24.19 5.45
N VAL A 364 -24.00 -25.30 5.16
CA VAL A 364 -24.56 -26.47 4.45
C VAL A 364 -25.00 -27.61 5.40
N ALA A 365 -24.63 -27.54 6.69
CA ALA A 365 -24.92 -28.55 7.72
C ALA A 365 -26.21 -28.26 8.49
#